data_AF-A0A8S9RDV7-F1
#
_entry.id   AF-A0A8S9RDV7-F1
#
_cell.length_a   1.000
_cell.length_b   1.000
_cell.length_c   1.000
_cell.angle_alpha   90.00
_cell.angle_beta   90.00
_cell.angle_gamma   90.00
#
_symmetry.space_group_name_H-M   'P 1'
#
loop_
_entity.id
_entity.type
_entity.pdbx_description
1 polymer ?
#
loop_
_entity_poly.entity_id
_entity_poly.type
_entity_poly.pdbx_seq_one_letter_code
_entity_poly.pdbx_strand_id
1 'polypeptide(L)'
;MELKLATAEKQVLEELVKLVQSRGLCGENGGWKEFLDAKDKKKIGSRNDPSKRSHDELVAFLTTFKKKQDLQVLKCHANFLLIEKLEQECPGNDTPEQSLVRLTVEHPAYSVDYSFEPHSEVTRGGFGLD
;
A
#
# COMPACT_ATOMS: atom_id res chain seq x y z
N MET A 1 -4.59 -13.29 -3.67
CA MET A 1 -3.38 -12.63 -3.14
C MET A 1 -3.77 -11.91 -1.87
N GLU A 2 -3.26 -12.32 -0.72
CA GLU A 2 -3.55 -11.64 0.56
C GLU A 2 -2.53 -10.53 0.83
N LEU A 3 -2.97 -9.47 1.51
CA LEU A 3 -2.13 -8.39 2.02
C LEU A 3 -2.03 -8.58 3.53
N LYS A 4 -0.83 -8.83 4.07
CA LYS A 4 -0.63 -9.04 5.51
C LYS A 4 -0.64 -7.70 6.26
N LEU A 5 -1.81 -7.08 6.33
CA LEU A 5 -2.02 -5.77 6.95
C LEU A 5 -1.97 -5.80 8.48
N ALA A 6 -2.33 -6.94 9.09
CA ALA A 6 -2.42 -7.07 10.55
C ALA A 6 -1.07 -6.87 11.28
N THR A 7 0.05 -7.14 10.61
CA THR A 7 1.40 -6.96 11.17
C THR A 7 2.10 -5.71 10.64
N ALA A 8 1.44 -4.92 9.78
CA ALA A 8 2.05 -3.73 9.20
C ALA A 8 2.15 -2.61 10.24
N GLU A 9 3.18 -1.77 10.10
CA GLU A 9 3.32 -0.57 10.93
C GLU A 9 2.14 0.37 10.72
N LYS A 10 1.69 1.03 11.80
CA LYS A 10 0.55 1.95 11.73
C LYS A 10 0.77 3.06 10.70
N GLN A 11 1.98 3.61 10.61
CA GLN A 11 2.33 4.65 9.64
C GLN A 11 2.12 4.17 8.19
N VAL A 12 2.51 2.93 7.88
CA VAL A 12 2.28 2.35 6.54
C VAL A 12 0.78 2.25 6.26
N LEU A 13 -0.02 1.81 7.24
CA LEU A 13 -1.47 1.75 7.09
C LEU A 13 -2.09 3.14 6.86
N GLU A 14 -1.62 4.16 7.57
CA GLU A 14 -2.09 5.55 7.41
C GLU A 14 -1.82 6.08 6.00
N GLU A 15 -0.61 5.88 5.48
CA GLU A 15 -0.23 6.30 4.12
C GLU A 15 -1.01 5.53 3.05
N LEU A 16 -1.25 4.24 3.25
CA LEU A 16 -2.09 3.45 2.35
C LEU A 16 -3.54 3.97 2.30
N VAL A 17 -4.12 4.37 3.43
CA VAL A 17 -5.45 4.98 3.45
C VAL A 17 -5.43 6.34 2.74
N LYS A 18 -4.41 7.17 2.95
CA LYS A 18 -4.27 8.44 2.22
C LYS A 18 -4.14 8.24 0.71
N LEU A 19 -3.40 7.22 0.27
CA LEU A 19 -3.28 6.84 -1.14
C LEU A 19 -4.64 6.46 -1.74
N VAL A 20 -5.41 5.64 -1.03
CA VAL A 20 -6.76 5.23 -1.44
C VAL A 20 -7.68 6.45 -1.56
N GLN A 21 -7.61 7.37 -0.60
CA GLN A 21 -8.37 8.61 -0.63
C GLN A 21 -7.96 9.51 -1.79
N SER A 22 -6.67 9.68 -2.07
CA SER A 22 -6.18 10.54 -3.14
C SER A 22 -6.50 9.98 -4.53
N ARG A 23 -6.54 8.66 -4.67
CA ARG A 23 -6.93 7.96 -5.91
C ARG A 23 -8.45 7.75 -6.05
N GLY A 24 -9.24 8.11 -5.03
CA GLY A 24 -10.69 7.88 -5.03
C GLY A 24 -11.08 6.41 -5.10
N LEU A 25 -10.24 5.51 -4.57
CA LEU A 25 -10.52 4.07 -4.58
C LEU A 25 -11.56 3.73 -3.51
N CYS A 26 -12.50 2.85 -3.87
CA CYS A 26 -13.58 2.42 -2.99
C CYS A 26 -13.56 0.90 -2.83
N GLY A 27 -13.62 0.44 -1.58
CA GLY A 27 -13.77 -0.97 -1.24
C GLY A 27 -15.24 -1.40 -1.29
N GLU A 28 -15.55 -2.57 -0.73
CA GLU A 28 -16.93 -3.08 -0.65
C GLU A 28 -17.87 -2.16 0.15
N ASN A 29 -17.33 -1.46 1.15
CA ASN A 29 -18.09 -0.54 2.01
C ASN A 29 -17.95 0.92 1.55
N GLY A 30 -17.57 1.14 0.29
CA GLY A 30 -17.36 2.46 -0.26
C GLY A 30 -15.98 3.06 0.05
N GLY A 31 -15.90 4.38 -0.02
CA GLY A 31 -14.70 5.14 0.31
C GLY A 31 -14.46 5.22 1.81
N TRP A 32 -13.28 5.74 2.21
CA TRP A 32 -12.91 5.87 3.62
C TRP A 32 -13.97 6.56 4.48
N LYS A 33 -14.57 7.64 3.97
CA LYS A 33 -15.62 8.38 4.69
C LYS A 33 -16.89 7.54 4.87
N GLU A 34 -17.32 6.83 3.83
CA GLU A 34 -18.54 5.99 3.87
C GLU A 34 -18.36 4.81 4.84
N PHE A 35 -17.17 4.21 4.84
CA PHE A 35 -16.77 3.18 5.81
C PHE A 35 -16.85 3.70 7.25
N LEU A 36 -16.33 4.91 7.51
CA LEU A 36 -16.40 5.54 8.82
C LEU A 36 -17.83 5.90 9.22
N ASP A 37 -18.63 6.46 8.31
CA ASP A 37 -20.02 6.83 8.57
C ASP A 37 -20.88 5.61 8.94
N ALA A 38 -20.66 4.47 8.26
CA ALA A 38 -21.32 3.20 8.57
C ALA A 38 -20.91 2.65 9.95
N LYS A 39 -19.64 2.83 10.34
CA LYS A 39 -19.09 2.33 11.60
C LYS A 39 -19.42 3.22 12.80
N ASP A 40 -19.32 4.54 12.65
CA ASP A 40 -19.44 5.53 13.73
C ASP A 40 -20.90 5.87 14.09
N LYS A 41 -21.90 5.26 13.43
CA LYS A 41 -23.34 5.38 13.68
C LYS A 41 -23.76 6.77 14.21
N LYS A 42 -23.69 7.78 13.34
CA LYS A 42 -24.18 9.17 13.60
C LYS A 42 -23.39 10.02 14.59
N LYS A 43 -22.07 9.81 14.77
CA LYS A 43 -21.23 10.82 15.44
C LYS A 43 -20.88 11.97 14.49
N ILE A 44 -21.57 13.10 14.64
CA ILE A 44 -21.18 14.39 14.08
C ILE A 44 -19.76 14.70 14.58
N GLY A 45 -18.78 14.74 13.65
CA GLY A 45 -17.37 15.00 13.99
C GLY A 45 -16.44 13.77 13.89
N SER A 46 -16.86 12.71 13.19
CA SER A 46 -15.99 11.60 12.82
C SER A 46 -14.64 12.10 12.29
N ARG A 47 -13.55 11.64 12.92
CA ARG A 47 -12.19 12.01 12.51
C ARG A 47 -11.86 11.25 11.23
N ASN A 48 -12.00 11.93 10.10
CA ASN A 48 -11.65 11.43 8.77
C ASN A 48 -10.15 11.30 8.55
N ASP A 49 -9.34 11.82 9.47
CA ASP A 49 -7.89 11.72 9.42
C ASP A 49 -7.44 10.30 9.82
N PRO A 50 -6.80 9.53 8.91
CA PRO A 50 -6.34 8.17 9.20
C PRO A 50 -5.39 8.12 10.40
N SER A 51 -4.59 9.17 10.64
CA SER A 51 -3.64 9.22 11.76
C SER A 51 -4.32 9.16 13.13
N LYS A 52 -5.60 9.58 13.19
CA LYS A 52 -6.39 9.63 14.43
C LYS A 52 -7.18 8.35 14.68
N ARG A 53 -7.05 7.34 13.82
CA ARG A 53 -7.74 6.05 13.92
C ARG A 53 -6.84 4.96 14.50
N SER A 54 -7.46 3.91 15.03
CA SER A 54 -6.72 2.77 15.56
C SER A 54 -6.15 1.92 14.43
N HIS A 55 -5.11 1.14 14.74
CA HIS A 55 -4.52 0.19 13.80
C HIS A 55 -5.58 -0.76 13.22
N ASP A 56 -6.42 -1.35 14.08
CA ASP A 56 -7.51 -2.24 13.68
C ASP A 56 -8.53 -1.58 12.75
N GLU A 57 -8.81 -0.28 12.93
CA GLU A 57 -9.72 0.46 12.04
C GLU A 57 -9.14 0.61 10.64
N LEU A 58 -7.85 0.90 10.53
CA LEU A 58 -7.15 1.02 9.25
C LEU A 58 -7.07 -0.35 8.55
N VAL A 59 -6.73 -1.41 9.29
CA VAL A 59 -6.73 -2.79 8.77
C VAL A 59 -8.12 -3.18 8.28
N ALA A 60 -9.16 -2.94 9.08
CA ALA A 60 -10.53 -3.29 8.72
C ALA A 60 -11.03 -2.59 7.46
N PHE A 61 -10.59 -1.36 7.19
CA PHE A 61 -10.91 -0.67 5.95
C PHE A 61 -10.12 -1.22 4.76
N LEU A 62 -8.80 -1.38 4.90
CA LEU A 62 -7.94 -1.85 3.81
C LEU A 62 -8.25 -3.31 3.42
N THR A 63 -8.81 -4.12 4.32
CA THR A 63 -9.29 -5.48 3.99
C THR A 63 -10.60 -5.51 3.21
N THR A 64 -11.32 -4.38 3.09
CA THR A 64 -12.51 -4.28 2.22
C THR A 64 -12.17 -4.27 0.73
N PHE A 65 -10.89 -4.06 0.37
CA PHE A 65 -10.43 -4.10 -1.02
C PHE A 65 -10.21 -5.54 -1.45
N LYS A 66 -11.07 -6.05 -2.35
CA LYS A 66 -10.95 -7.39 -2.92
C LYS A 66 -10.51 -7.41 -4.37
N LYS A 67 -10.59 -6.25 -5.06
CA LYS A 67 -10.19 -6.14 -6.47
C LYS A 67 -8.67 -6.29 -6.57
N LYS A 68 -8.23 -7.15 -7.48
CA LYS A 68 -6.81 -7.45 -7.71
C LYS A 68 -5.99 -6.19 -8.04
N GLN A 69 -6.54 -5.29 -8.85
CA GLN A 69 -5.91 -4.03 -9.24
C GLN A 69 -5.68 -3.13 -8.02
N ASP A 70 -6.71 -2.91 -7.20
CA ASP A 70 -6.61 -2.11 -5.97
C ASP A 70 -5.60 -2.72 -4.99
N LEU A 71 -5.61 -4.05 -4.85
CA LEU A 71 -4.65 -4.78 -4.02
C LEU A 71 -3.21 -4.64 -4.54
N GLN A 72 -3.00 -4.62 -5.86
CA GLN A 72 -1.68 -4.38 -6.43
C GLN A 72 -1.21 -2.95 -6.18
N VAL A 73 -2.10 -1.95 -6.34
CA VAL A 73 -1.78 -0.55 -6.03
C VAL A 73 -1.36 -0.40 -4.57
N LEU A 74 -2.10 -1.01 -3.65
CA LEU A 74 -1.76 -1.01 -2.22
C LEU A 74 -0.40 -1.66 -1.96
N LYS A 75 -0.11 -2.81 -2.59
CA LYS A 75 1.20 -3.49 -2.46
C LYS A 75 2.35 -2.65 -3.00
N CYS A 76 2.21 -2.12 -4.21
CA CYS A 76 3.22 -1.29 -4.83
C CYS A 76 3.56 -0.08 -3.95
N HIS A 77 2.54 0.57 -3.38
CA HIS A 77 2.78 1.71 -2.51
C HIS A 77 3.39 1.32 -1.16
N ALA A 78 2.97 0.20 -0.56
CA ALA A 78 3.60 -0.31 0.66
C ALA A 78 5.09 -0.63 0.44
N ASN A 79 5.44 -1.21 -0.70
CA ASN A 79 6.84 -1.47 -1.08
C ASN A 79 7.61 -0.16 -1.27
N PHE A 80 7.00 0.83 -1.92
CA PHE A 80 7.61 2.16 -2.08
C PHE A 80 7.93 2.80 -0.73
N LEU A 81 6.99 2.78 0.22
CA LEU A 81 7.20 3.30 1.58
C LEU A 81 8.32 2.56 2.33
N LEU A 82 8.49 1.25 2.07
CA LEU A 82 9.59 0.49 2.67
C LEU A 82 10.96 0.96 2.13
N ILE A 83 11.06 1.21 0.82
CA ILE A 83 12.29 1.73 0.21
C ILE A 83 12.57 3.16 0.68
N GLU A 84 11.55 4.02 0.73
CA GLU A 84 11.71 5.39 1.24
C GLU A 84 12.16 5.41 2.71
N LYS A 85 11.60 4.52 3.54
CA LYS A 85 12.04 4.37 4.93
C LYS A 85 13.49 3.90 5.01
N LEU A 86 13.89 2.95 4.17
CA LEU A 86 15.29 2.51 4.07
C LEU A 86 16.17 3.72 3.73
N GLU A 87 15.86 4.50 2.69
CA GLU A 87 16.63 5.68 2.30
C GLU A 87 16.77 6.72 3.42
N GLN A 88 15.73 6.91 4.25
CA GLN A 88 15.75 7.85 5.38
C GLN A 88 16.54 7.35 6.60
N GLU A 89 16.73 6.04 6.75
CA GLU A 89 17.48 5.45 7.85
C GLU A 89 18.99 5.74 7.74
N CYS A 90 19.68 5.86 8.88
CA CYS A 90 21.10 6.18 8.92
C CYS A 90 21.94 4.96 8.45
N PRO A 91 22.79 5.10 7.42
CA PRO A 91 23.57 3.99 6.85
C PRO A 91 24.52 3.30 7.85
N GLY A 92 24.87 3.98 8.95
CA GLY A 92 25.83 3.47 9.94
C GLY A 92 25.33 2.29 10.77
N ASN A 93 24.02 2.02 10.76
CA ASN A 93 23.40 0.91 11.49
C ASN A 93 22.98 -0.26 10.59
N ASP A 94 23.22 -0.17 9.28
CA ASP A 94 22.79 -1.18 8.32
C ASP A 94 23.62 -2.47 8.47
N THR A 95 22.97 -3.63 8.35
CA THR A 95 23.70 -4.88 8.10
C THR A 95 24.34 -4.86 6.70
N PRO A 96 25.34 -5.70 6.41
CA PRO A 96 25.94 -5.77 5.07
C PRO A 96 24.91 -6.00 3.96
N GLU A 97 23.87 -6.80 4.22
CA GLU A 97 22.78 -7.07 3.28
C GLU A 97 21.91 -5.84 3.06
N GLN A 98 21.56 -5.10 4.12
CA GLN A 98 20.81 -3.85 4.02
C GLN A 98 21.60 -2.78 3.27
N SER A 99 22.91 -2.69 3.51
CA SER A 99 23.81 -1.76 2.81
C SER A 99 23.84 -2.04 1.30
N LEU A 100 23.87 -3.31 0.88
CA LEU A 100 23.77 -3.68 -0.53
C LEU A 100 22.43 -3.28 -1.16
N VAL A 101 21.33 -3.50 -0.45
CA VAL A 101 20.00 -3.06 -0.91
C VAL A 101 19.99 -1.55 -1.07
N ARG A 102 20.46 -0.80 -0.07
CA ARG A 102 20.57 0.66 -0.09
C ARG A 102 21.35 1.16 -1.31
N LEU A 103 22.57 0.66 -1.51
CA LEU A 103 23.42 1.04 -2.65
C LEU A 103 22.73 0.79 -4.00
N THR A 104 21.91 -0.26 -4.08
CA THR A 104 21.16 -0.59 -5.30
C THR A 104 20.00 0.39 -5.51
N VAL A 105 19.23 0.71 -4.48
CA VAL A 105 18.05 1.59 -4.61
C VAL A 105 18.41 3.07 -4.75
N GLU A 106 19.49 3.51 -4.11
CA GLU A 106 20.01 4.89 -4.22
C GLU A 106 20.64 5.17 -5.60
N HIS A 107 20.96 4.13 -6.38
CA HIS A 107 21.53 4.31 -7.70
C HIS A 107 20.50 4.95 -8.66
N PRO A 108 20.84 6.04 -9.38
CA PRO A 108 19.88 6.78 -10.21
C PRO A 108 19.12 5.93 -11.23
N ALA A 109 19.76 4.88 -11.77
CA ALA A 109 19.14 3.98 -12.75
C ALA A 109 18.06 3.09 -12.14
N TYR A 110 18.06 2.83 -10.83
CA TYR A 110 17.10 1.94 -10.18
C TYR A 110 15.65 2.39 -10.41
N SER A 111 15.39 3.69 -10.28
CA SER A 111 14.06 4.27 -10.48
C SER A 111 13.50 4.03 -11.89
N VAL A 112 14.36 3.91 -12.90
CA VAL A 112 13.97 3.68 -14.29
C VAL A 112 13.88 2.19 -14.58
N ASP A 113 14.93 1.44 -14.20
CA ASP A 113 15.08 0.02 -14.53
C ASP A 113 14.12 -0.89 -13.73
N TYR A 114 13.69 -0.45 -12.55
CA TYR A 114 12.78 -1.20 -11.66
C TYR A 114 11.39 -0.57 -11.52
N SER A 115 11.01 0.33 -12.44
CA SER A 115 9.64 0.85 -12.53
C SER A 115 8.75 -0.12 -13.32
N PHE A 116 8.11 -1.04 -12.59
CA PHE A 116 7.14 -1.97 -13.19
C PHE A 116 5.71 -1.49 -12.95
N GLU A 117 4.91 -1.45 -14.02
CA GLU A 117 3.49 -1.19 -13.89
C GLU A 117 2.77 -2.33 -13.11
N PRO A 118 1.68 -2.02 -12.38
CA PRO A 118 0.86 -3.04 -11.73
C PRO A 118 0.42 -4.05 -12.78
N HIS A 119 0.84 -5.31 -12.62
CA HIS A 119 0.87 -6.31 -13.70
C HIS A 119 -0.37 -6.27 -14.58
N SER A 120 -0.20 -5.89 -15.85
CA SER A 120 -1.13 -6.30 -16.90
C SER A 120 -1.21 -7.81 -16.85
N GLU A 121 -2.41 -8.37 -16.80
CA GLU A 121 -2.58 -9.81 -16.76
C GLU A 121 -1.80 -10.42 -17.93
N VAL A 122 -0.83 -11.29 -17.61
CA VAL A 122 -0.23 -12.15 -18.62
C VAL A 122 -1.36 -13.09 -19.03
N THR A 123 -2.18 -12.66 -19.98
CA THR A 123 -3.00 -13.58 -20.76
C THR A 123 -1.98 -14.51 -21.38
N ARG A 124 -1.85 -15.70 -20.80
CA ARG A 124 -1.15 -16.83 -21.41
C ARG A 124 -1.79 -16.96 -22.79
N GLY A 125 -1.14 -16.37 -23.80
CA GLY A 125 -1.57 -16.47 -25.18
C GLY A 125 -1.75 -17.95 -25.44
N GLY A 126 -2.97 -18.34 -25.81
CA GLY A 126 -3.21 -19.64 -26.37
C GLY A 126 -2.26 -19.76 -27.55
N PHE A 127 -1.21 -20.55 -27.38
CA PHE A 127 -0.50 -21.10 -28.51
C PHE A 127 -1.54 -21.90 -29.28
N GLY A 128 -1.96 -21.35 -30.41
CA GLY A 128 -2.59 -22.13 -31.44
C GLY A 128 -1.66 -23.29 -31.77
N LEU A 129 -2.21 -24.49 -31.72
CA LEU A 129 -1.65 -25.67 -32.35
C LEU A 129 -2.81 -26.35 -33.09
N ASP A 130 -2.70 -26.24 -34.41
CA ASP A 130 -3.39 -26.92 -35.52
C ASP A 130 -4.92 -26.85 -35.64
#